data_AF-A0A957NC05-F1
#
_entry.id   AF-A0A957NC05-F1
#
_cell.length_a   1.000
_cell.length_b   1.000
_cell.length_c   1.000
_cell.angle_alpha   90.00
_cell.angle_beta   90.00
_cell.angle_gamma   90.00
#
_symmetry.space_group_name_H-M   'P 1'
#
loop_
_entity.id
_entity.type
_entity.pdbx_description
1 polymer ?
#
loop_
_entity_poly.entity_id
_entity_poly.type
_entity_poly.pdbx_seq_one_letter_code
_entity_poly.pdbx_strand_id
1 'polypeptide(L)'
;MNVLTVTLSGRVYDDQNNSGDDEGEPGFPNVDVTVVCDGKSYAVATDGNGDWSVSVPSGSDCTAIQVDENDVPPTYQVNETATPPGIVTTNVTGLDTGFVNNPGSITGTVCDVASSGSAGNGTCDGNLNEPGVDGVTITLRGAGLDGILGNTDDITQTTTTANG
;
A
#
# COMPACT_ATOMS: atom_id res chain seq x y z
N MET A 1 12.96 5.14 -41.47
CA MET A 1 13.79 5.85 -40.49
C MET A 1 13.80 5.02 -39.23
N ASN A 2 14.98 4.73 -38.67
CA ASN A 2 15.06 4.13 -37.34
C ASN A 2 14.81 5.26 -36.33
N VAL A 3 13.75 5.14 -35.52
CA VAL A 3 13.51 6.10 -34.45
C VAL A 3 14.49 5.75 -33.33
N LEU A 4 15.36 6.69 -32.95
CA LEU A 4 16.21 6.51 -31.77
C LEU A 4 15.30 6.47 -30.54
N THR A 5 15.54 5.53 -29.65
CA THR A 5 14.79 5.37 -28.39
C THR A 5 15.72 5.58 -27.21
N VAL A 6 15.14 6.08 -26.12
CA VAL A 6 15.76 6.17 -24.80
C VAL A 6 14.94 5.34 -23.82
N THR A 7 15.58 4.87 -22.76
CA THR A 7 14.96 4.06 -21.71
C THR A 7 14.66 4.93 -20.50
N LEU A 8 13.43 4.85 -20.00
CA LEU A 8 13.03 5.39 -18.71
C LEU A 8 12.81 4.22 -17.77
N SER A 9 13.32 4.33 -16.55
CA SER A 9 13.26 3.25 -15.57
C SER A 9 13.20 3.79 -14.15
N GLY A 10 12.60 2.99 -13.28
CA GLY A 10 12.49 3.24 -11.86
C GLY A 10 11.94 2.01 -11.14
N ARG A 11 11.53 2.22 -9.90
CA ARG A 11 11.07 1.17 -9.00
C ARG A 11 9.76 1.55 -8.30
N VAL A 12 8.94 0.56 -7.97
CA VAL A 12 7.80 0.71 -7.06
C VAL A 12 8.07 -0.16 -5.83
N TYR A 13 8.11 0.43 -4.64
CA TYR A 13 8.63 -0.24 -3.43
C TYR A 13 7.93 0.16 -2.13
N ASP A 14 8.08 -0.71 -1.12
CA ASP A 14 7.67 -0.49 0.27
C ASP A 14 8.75 0.34 0.98
N ASP A 15 8.48 1.64 1.14
CA ASP A 15 9.32 2.58 1.88
C ASP A 15 9.06 2.41 3.39
N GLN A 16 9.79 1.47 3.98
CA GLN A 16 9.52 0.96 5.33
C GLN A 16 9.87 1.97 6.43
N ASN A 17 10.72 2.93 6.10
CA ASN A 17 11.31 3.88 7.03
C ASN A 17 11.05 5.35 6.65
N ASN A 18 10.36 5.59 5.53
CA ASN A 18 10.06 6.89 4.97
C ASN A 18 11.34 7.70 4.63
N SER A 19 12.39 7.05 4.10
CA SER A 19 13.62 7.70 3.63
C SER A 19 13.93 7.50 2.14
N GLY A 20 12.98 7.00 1.36
CA GLY A 20 13.16 6.71 -0.06
C GLY A 20 13.79 5.34 -0.28
N ASP A 21 14.07 4.98 -1.54
CA ASP A 21 14.54 3.63 -1.92
C ASP A 21 15.88 3.26 -1.26
N ASP A 22 15.79 2.52 -0.16
CA ASP A 22 16.91 2.05 0.63
C ASP A 22 17.23 0.58 0.35
N GLU A 23 18.50 0.20 0.58
CA GLU A 23 18.92 -1.19 0.41
C GLU A 23 18.12 -2.13 1.35
N GLY A 24 17.43 -3.09 0.75
CA GLY A 24 16.64 -4.09 1.46
C GLY A 24 15.13 -3.81 1.47
N GLU A 25 14.69 -2.65 0.97
CA GLU A 25 13.27 -2.36 0.82
C GLU A 25 12.63 -3.24 -0.26
N PRO A 26 11.55 -3.97 0.04
CA PRO A 26 10.87 -4.83 -0.92
C PRO A 26 10.23 -4.03 -2.06
N GLY A 27 10.27 -4.57 -3.28
CA GLY A 27 9.52 -4.01 -4.40
C GLY A 27 8.10 -4.60 -4.49
N PHE A 28 7.19 -3.84 -5.08
CA PHE A 28 5.85 -4.33 -5.43
C PHE A 28 5.84 -4.88 -6.86
N PRO A 29 5.64 -6.19 -7.06
CA PRO A 29 5.63 -6.79 -8.38
C PRO A 29 4.26 -6.69 -9.07
N ASN A 30 4.26 -6.67 -10.40
CA ASN A 30 3.07 -6.59 -11.24
C ASN A 30 2.20 -5.34 -11.01
N VAL A 31 2.81 -4.23 -10.62
CA VAL A 31 2.15 -2.92 -10.53
C VAL A 31 2.19 -2.25 -11.89
N ASP A 32 1.03 -1.85 -12.41
CA ASP A 32 0.94 -1.13 -13.68
C ASP A 32 1.50 0.30 -13.55
N VAL A 33 2.41 0.64 -14.46
CA VAL A 33 3.04 1.96 -14.60
C VAL A 33 2.77 2.51 -15.99
N THR A 34 2.16 3.69 -16.06
CA THR A 34 1.89 4.41 -17.31
C THR A 34 2.73 5.66 -17.42
N VAL A 35 3.57 5.72 -18.45
CA VAL A 35 4.34 6.92 -18.83
C VAL A 35 3.66 7.62 -20.00
N VAL A 36 3.44 8.93 -19.88
CA VAL A 36 2.85 9.74 -20.96
C VAL A 36 3.92 10.65 -21.56
N CYS A 37 4.25 10.45 -22.83
CA CYS A 37 5.17 11.32 -23.57
C CYS A 37 4.55 11.77 -24.90
N ASP A 38 4.65 13.07 -25.21
CA ASP A 38 4.01 13.71 -26.38
C ASP A 38 2.50 13.40 -26.49
N GLY A 39 1.83 13.21 -25.33
CA GLY A 39 0.42 12.81 -25.25
C GLY A 39 0.15 11.33 -25.57
N LYS A 40 1.17 10.50 -25.78
CA LYS A 40 1.05 9.05 -25.96
C LYS A 40 1.39 8.29 -24.69
N SER A 41 0.56 7.32 -24.33
CA SER A 41 0.78 6.42 -23.19
C SER A 41 1.66 5.23 -23.55
N TYR A 42 2.57 4.88 -22.65
CA TYR A 42 3.40 3.70 -22.65
C TYR A 42 3.19 2.99 -21.32
N ALA A 43 2.56 1.82 -21.33
CA ALA A 43 2.27 1.03 -20.14
C ALA A 43 3.29 -0.11 -20.00
N VAL A 44 3.72 -0.36 -18.77
CA VAL A 44 4.60 -1.47 -18.36
C VAL A 44 4.20 -1.89 -16.95
N ALA A 45 4.41 -3.15 -16.59
CA ALA A 45 4.24 -3.62 -15.22
C ALA A 45 5.61 -3.81 -14.56
N THR A 46 5.68 -3.60 -13.25
CA THR A 46 6.89 -3.89 -12.47
C THR A 46 7.21 -5.39 -12.47
N ASP A 47 8.51 -5.72 -12.43
CA ASP A 47 8.97 -7.09 -12.32
C ASP A 47 8.93 -7.62 -10.87
N GLY A 48 9.50 -8.81 -10.64
CA GLY A 48 9.52 -9.44 -9.32
C GLY A 48 10.23 -8.65 -8.22
N ASN A 49 11.06 -7.68 -8.57
CA ASN A 49 11.80 -6.81 -7.64
C ASN A 49 11.18 -5.42 -7.51
N GLY A 50 10.04 -5.17 -8.18
CA GLY A 50 9.41 -3.85 -8.26
C GLY A 50 9.99 -2.94 -9.34
N ASP A 51 10.92 -3.43 -10.17
CA ASP A 51 11.59 -2.60 -11.18
C ASP A 51 10.75 -2.50 -12.45
N TRP A 52 10.68 -1.32 -13.07
CA TRP A 52 10.03 -1.09 -14.35
C TRP A 52 10.95 -0.36 -15.33
N SER A 53 10.76 -0.63 -16.62
CA SER A 53 11.53 0.01 -17.69
C SER A 53 10.73 0.08 -18.98
N VAL A 54 10.74 1.24 -19.65
CA VAL A 54 10.05 1.47 -20.92
C VAL A 54 10.90 2.24 -21.91
N SER A 55 10.78 1.90 -23.20
CA SER A 55 11.47 2.61 -24.29
C SER A 55 10.54 3.61 -24.96
N VAL A 56 10.96 4.88 -25.02
CA VAL A 56 10.25 5.98 -25.68
C VAL A 56 11.13 6.62 -26.75
N PRO A 57 10.56 7.30 -27.76
CA PRO A 57 11.36 8.04 -28.74
C PRO A 57 12.26 9.09 -28.08
N SER A 58 13.50 9.18 -28.55
CA SER A 58 14.39 10.27 -28.16
C SER A 58 13.83 11.61 -28.63
N GLY A 59 13.84 12.59 -27.74
CA GLY A 59 13.29 13.93 -27.94
C GLY A 59 11.83 14.08 -27.52
N SER A 60 11.17 13.00 -27.06
CA SER A 60 9.81 13.07 -26.53
C SER A 60 9.74 13.84 -25.22
N ASP A 61 8.67 14.61 -25.03
CA ASP A 61 8.37 15.33 -23.78
C ASP A 61 7.46 14.48 -22.89
N CYS A 62 8.03 13.89 -21.83
CA CYS A 62 7.35 13.02 -20.88
C CYS A 62 6.81 13.81 -19.70
N THR A 63 5.49 13.92 -19.62
CA THR A 63 4.77 14.85 -18.74
C THR A 63 4.03 14.17 -17.59
N ALA A 64 3.89 12.84 -17.62
CA ALA A 64 3.31 12.08 -16.51
C ALA A 64 3.95 10.70 -16.38
N ILE A 65 4.06 10.25 -15.14
CA ILE A 65 4.32 8.86 -14.73
C ILE A 65 3.24 8.56 -13.70
N GLN A 66 2.45 7.52 -13.93
CA GLN A 66 1.34 7.13 -13.06
C GLN A 66 1.49 5.67 -12.69
N VAL A 67 1.48 5.38 -11.39
CA VAL A 67 1.48 4.03 -10.82
C VAL A 67 0.04 3.71 -10.41
N ASP A 68 -0.46 2.52 -10.77
CA ASP A 68 -1.79 2.10 -10.33
C ASP A 68 -1.74 1.63 -8.87
N GLU A 69 -2.23 2.49 -7.97
CA GLU A 69 -2.26 2.20 -6.54
C GLU A 69 -3.17 1.02 -6.18
N ASN A 70 -4.07 0.59 -7.06
CA ASN A 70 -4.92 -0.60 -6.83
C ASN A 70 -4.14 -1.91 -6.96
N ASP A 71 -2.95 -1.89 -7.58
CA ASP A 71 -2.06 -3.06 -7.65
C ASP A 71 -1.16 -3.19 -6.40
N VAL A 72 -1.29 -2.27 -5.44
CA VAL A 72 -0.56 -2.25 -4.17
C VAL A 72 -1.54 -2.62 -3.03
N PRO A 73 -1.12 -3.33 -1.97
CA PRO A 73 -2.03 -3.66 -0.87
C PRO A 73 -2.64 -2.40 -0.22
N PRO A 74 -3.94 -2.39 0.15
CA PRO A 74 -4.64 -1.13 0.47
C PRO A 74 -4.27 -0.48 1.80
N THR A 75 -3.43 -1.14 2.62
CA THR A 75 -2.88 -0.50 3.82
C THR A 75 -1.74 0.45 3.49
N TYR A 76 -1.22 0.40 2.27
CA TYR A 76 -0.15 1.26 1.79
C TYR A 76 -0.68 2.59 1.27
N GLN A 77 0.10 3.64 1.48
CA GLN A 77 -0.17 4.99 0.98
C GLN A 77 1.08 5.51 0.29
N VAL A 78 0.89 6.15 -0.86
CA VAL A 78 1.99 6.78 -1.58
C VAL A 78 2.66 7.86 -0.71
N ASN A 79 3.97 7.80 -0.58
CA ASN A 79 4.79 8.77 0.15
C ASN A 79 5.90 9.38 -0.71
N GLU A 80 6.22 8.75 -1.84
CA GLU A 80 7.11 9.26 -2.88
C GLU A 80 6.47 9.07 -4.25
N THR A 81 6.62 10.07 -5.15
CA THR A 81 6.07 10.00 -6.51
C THR A 81 7.15 10.30 -7.54
N ALA A 82 7.18 9.51 -8.61
CA ALA A 82 8.11 9.69 -9.70
C ALA A 82 7.87 11.06 -10.36
N THR A 83 8.94 11.86 -10.48
CA THR A 83 8.87 13.14 -11.18
C THR A 83 9.08 12.93 -12.68
N PRO A 84 8.12 13.34 -13.55
CA PRO A 84 8.30 13.20 -14.99
C PRO A 84 9.53 13.98 -15.48
N PRO A 85 10.39 13.38 -16.33
CA PRO A 85 11.67 13.98 -16.71
C PRO A 85 11.55 15.11 -17.75
N GLY A 86 10.37 15.34 -18.33
CA GLY A 86 10.18 16.26 -19.45
C GLY A 86 10.84 15.70 -20.72
N ILE A 87 11.58 16.55 -21.44
CA ILE A 87 12.23 16.16 -22.70
C ILE A 87 13.39 15.19 -22.45
N VAL A 88 13.31 13.99 -23.03
CA VAL A 88 14.31 12.92 -22.82
C VAL A 88 15.16 12.69 -24.07
N THR A 89 16.49 12.82 -23.94
CA THR A 89 17.46 12.56 -25.02
C THR A 89 18.52 11.51 -24.66
N THR A 90 18.49 11.05 -23.41
CA THR A 90 19.34 9.97 -22.87
C THR A 90 18.49 9.12 -21.94
N ASN A 91 19.02 7.96 -21.52
CA ASN A 91 18.33 7.12 -20.56
C ASN A 91 18.16 7.84 -19.21
N VAL A 92 17.02 7.64 -18.56
CA VAL A 92 16.70 8.18 -17.23
C VAL A 92 16.38 7.03 -16.29
N THR A 93 16.96 7.07 -15.10
CA THR A 93 16.81 6.08 -14.02
C THR A 93 16.38 6.80 -12.74
N GLY A 94 15.91 6.05 -11.75
CA GLY A 94 15.48 6.62 -10.45
C GLY A 94 14.14 7.35 -10.53
N LEU A 95 13.26 6.88 -11.41
CA LEU A 95 11.88 7.37 -11.52
C LEU A 95 11.00 6.56 -10.58
N ASP A 96 11.26 6.70 -9.28
CA ASP A 96 10.77 5.75 -8.29
C ASP A 96 9.45 6.22 -7.66
N THR A 97 8.69 5.29 -7.09
CA THR A 97 7.43 5.57 -6.38
C THR A 97 7.39 4.69 -5.14
N GLY A 98 7.48 5.33 -3.99
CA GLY A 98 7.47 4.69 -2.68
C GLY A 98 6.07 4.66 -2.08
N PHE A 99 5.81 3.60 -1.31
CA PHE A 99 4.62 3.49 -0.50
C PHE A 99 4.98 3.12 0.93
N VAL A 100 4.35 3.79 1.90
CA VAL A 100 4.48 3.45 3.33
C VAL A 100 3.26 2.67 3.80
N ASN A 101 3.49 1.59 4.56
CA ASN A 101 2.40 0.85 5.20
C ASN A 101 1.80 1.64 6.36
N ASN A 102 0.54 2.05 6.24
CA ASN A 102 -0.20 2.81 7.25
C ASN A 102 -1.51 2.09 7.62
N PRO A 103 -1.43 0.97 8.36
CA PRO A 103 -2.60 0.19 8.71
C PRO A 103 -3.53 0.98 9.65
N GLY A 104 -4.84 0.89 9.39
CA GLY A 104 -5.84 1.42 10.31
C GLY A 104 -5.77 0.77 11.69
N SER A 105 -6.03 1.55 12.74
CA SER A 105 -6.07 1.06 14.12
C SER A 105 -7.50 1.02 14.64
N ILE A 106 -7.85 -0.05 15.36
CA ILE A 106 -9.06 -0.10 16.20
C ILE A 106 -8.65 -0.24 17.67
N THR A 107 -9.44 0.36 18.56
CA THR A 107 -9.24 0.27 20.01
C THR A 107 -10.58 0.04 20.69
N GLY A 108 -10.60 -0.79 21.73
CA GLY A 108 -11.77 -1.05 22.54
C GLY A 108 -11.44 -1.97 23.71
N THR A 109 -12.38 -2.11 24.64
CA THR A 109 -12.30 -3.02 25.79
C THR A 109 -13.29 -4.15 25.58
N VAL A 110 -12.91 -5.37 25.95
CA VAL A 110 -13.85 -6.48 26.07
C VAL A 110 -14.25 -6.62 27.53
N CYS A 111 -15.54 -6.57 27.83
CA CYS A 111 -16.06 -6.71 29.19
C CYS A 111 -17.10 -7.84 29.26
N ASP A 112 -17.22 -8.46 30.44
CA ASP A 112 -18.27 -9.43 30.73
C ASP A 112 -19.45 -8.73 31.42
N VAL A 113 -20.66 -9.17 31.10
CA VAL A 113 -21.88 -8.67 31.73
C VAL A 113 -22.02 -9.36 33.08
N ALA A 114 -22.01 -8.61 34.18
CA ALA A 114 -22.15 -9.19 35.51
C ALA A 114 -23.39 -10.11 35.58
N SER A 115 -23.16 -11.36 35.94
CA SER A 115 -24.18 -12.42 36.02
C SER A 115 -25.23 -12.21 37.13
N SER A 116 -25.21 -11.05 37.82
CA SER A 116 -26.18 -10.67 38.84
C SER A 116 -27.07 -9.49 38.42
N GLY A 117 -28.07 -9.78 37.59
CA GLY A 117 -29.43 -9.22 37.73
C GLY A 117 -29.70 -7.81 37.19
N SER A 118 -28.72 -7.06 36.70
CA SER A 118 -28.97 -5.88 35.85
C SER A 118 -28.45 -6.22 34.46
N ALA A 119 -29.32 -6.23 33.46
CA ALA A 119 -28.90 -6.48 32.09
C ALA A 119 -27.80 -5.47 31.74
N GLY A 120 -26.57 -5.94 31.54
CA GLY A 120 -25.53 -5.13 30.89
C GLY A 120 -26.13 -4.59 29.61
N ASN A 121 -25.95 -3.30 29.39
CA ASN A 121 -26.55 -2.58 28.26
C ASN A 121 -25.83 -2.88 26.93
N GLY A 122 -24.88 -3.83 26.93
CA GLY A 122 -24.08 -4.19 25.78
C GLY A 122 -22.94 -3.20 25.50
N THR A 123 -22.62 -2.31 26.45
CA THR A 123 -21.50 -1.37 26.34
C THR A 123 -20.62 -1.45 27.56
N CYS A 124 -19.30 -1.46 27.38
CA CYS A 124 -18.35 -1.39 28.49
C CYS A 124 -18.28 0.06 29.00
N ASP A 125 -19.28 0.48 29.79
CA ASP A 125 -19.40 1.86 30.27
C ASP A 125 -19.02 2.03 31.76
N GLY A 126 -18.65 0.92 32.42
CA GLY A 126 -18.20 0.89 33.80
C GLY A 126 -19.33 0.98 34.83
N ASN A 127 -20.58 1.12 34.41
CA ASN A 127 -21.73 0.93 35.28
C ASN A 127 -21.97 -0.58 35.48
N LEU A 128 -22.64 -0.96 36.56
CA LEU A 128 -23.09 -2.35 36.78
C LEU A 128 -22.01 -3.44 36.96
N ASN A 129 -20.77 -3.09 37.33
CA ASN A 129 -19.66 -4.05 37.55
C ASN A 129 -19.37 -4.91 36.31
N GLU A 130 -19.04 -4.31 35.17
CA GLU A 130 -18.60 -5.02 33.96
C GLU A 130 -17.06 -5.13 33.94
N PRO A 131 -16.44 -6.17 34.54
CA PRO A 131 -14.99 -6.30 34.51
C PRO A 131 -14.49 -6.56 33.09
N GLY A 132 -13.31 -6.02 32.79
CA GLY A 132 -12.57 -6.38 31.59
C GLY A 132 -12.28 -7.88 31.56
N VAL A 133 -12.38 -8.49 30.38
CA VAL A 133 -12.10 -9.91 30.16
C VAL A 133 -10.73 -10.03 29.53
N ASP A 134 -9.81 -10.61 30.29
CA ASP A 134 -8.47 -10.93 29.81
C ASP A 134 -8.46 -12.23 29.00
N GLY A 135 -7.51 -12.34 28.07
CA GLY A 135 -7.32 -13.58 27.31
C GLY A 135 -8.28 -13.74 26.12
N VAL A 136 -9.08 -12.73 25.79
CA VAL A 136 -9.96 -12.75 24.62
C VAL A 136 -9.11 -12.50 23.37
N THR A 137 -9.09 -13.48 22.47
CA THR A 137 -8.42 -13.32 21.17
C THR A 137 -9.30 -12.49 20.24
N ILE A 138 -8.79 -11.32 19.84
CA ILE A 138 -9.41 -10.46 18.84
C ILE A 138 -8.71 -10.71 17.51
N THR A 139 -9.49 -11.06 16.49
CA THR A 139 -9.02 -11.21 15.11
C THR A 139 -9.64 -10.13 14.25
N LEU A 140 -8.78 -9.26 13.71
CA LEU A 140 -9.14 -8.33 12.66
C LEU A 140 -8.91 -9.00 11.31
N ARG A 141 -9.85 -8.81 10.39
CA ARG A 141 -9.70 -9.19 8.99
C ARG A 141 -9.81 -7.95 8.11
N GLY A 142 -8.80 -7.72 7.29
CA GLY A 142 -8.81 -6.73 6.22
C GLY A 142 -9.04 -7.42 4.88
N ALA A 143 -9.71 -6.75 3.97
CA ALA A 143 -10.23 -7.31 2.73
C ALA A 143 -9.20 -7.48 1.60
N GLY A 144 -7.91 -7.29 1.88
CA GLY A 144 -6.89 -7.40 0.85
C GLY A 144 -7.03 -6.37 -0.28
N LEU A 145 -6.35 -6.65 -1.38
CA LEU A 145 -6.16 -5.78 -2.55
C LEU A 145 -7.47 -5.48 -3.28
N ASP A 146 -8.42 -6.42 -3.32
CA ASP A 146 -9.69 -6.21 -4.03
C ASP A 146 -10.77 -5.50 -3.17
N GLY A 147 -10.50 -5.29 -1.89
CA GLY A 147 -11.45 -4.67 -0.95
C GLY A 147 -12.66 -5.55 -0.62
N ILE A 148 -12.65 -6.83 -0.99
CA ILE A 148 -13.71 -7.82 -0.73
C ILE A 148 -13.26 -8.79 0.36
N LEU A 149 -14.06 -8.94 1.42
CA LEU A 149 -13.77 -9.93 2.45
C LEU A 149 -14.13 -11.36 2.00
N GLY A 150 -13.33 -12.34 2.41
CA GLY A 150 -13.62 -13.77 2.30
C GLY A 150 -13.00 -14.46 1.09
N ASN A 151 -12.00 -13.84 0.47
CA ASN A 151 -11.19 -14.37 -0.62
C ASN A 151 -9.76 -14.70 -0.13
N THR A 152 -8.82 -14.83 -1.07
CA THR A 152 -7.45 -15.27 -0.79
C THR A 152 -6.49 -14.17 -0.39
N ASP A 153 -6.81 -12.90 -0.68
CA ASP A 153 -6.00 -11.73 -0.35
C ASP A 153 -6.38 -11.06 0.98
N ASP A 154 -7.41 -11.57 1.65
CA ASP A 154 -7.73 -11.25 3.05
C ASP A 154 -6.48 -11.28 3.95
N ILE A 155 -6.23 -10.18 4.66
CA ILE A 155 -5.20 -10.08 5.69
C ILE A 155 -5.80 -10.29 7.08
N THR A 156 -5.05 -10.88 8.01
CA THR A 156 -5.50 -11.09 9.38
C THR A 156 -4.50 -10.56 10.40
N GLN A 157 -5.01 -9.93 11.45
CA GLN A 157 -4.22 -9.51 12.61
C GLN A 157 -4.88 -10.00 13.88
N THR A 158 -4.11 -10.64 14.75
CA THR A 158 -4.60 -11.17 16.02
C THR A 158 -3.94 -10.48 17.20
N THR A 159 -4.74 -10.08 18.18
CA THR A 159 -4.26 -9.64 19.50
C THR A 159 -5.04 -10.34 20.60
N THR A 160 -4.57 -10.21 21.85
CA THR A 160 -5.27 -10.74 23.02
C THR A 160 -5.46 -9.61 24.02
N THR A 161 -6.66 -9.49 24.59
CA THR A 161 -6.93 -8.50 25.63
C THR A 161 -6.03 -8.73 26.85
N ALA A 162 -5.44 -7.65 27.36
CA ALA A 162 -4.59 -7.65 28.55
C ALA A 162 -5.01 -6.48 29.46
N ASN A 163 -5.67 -6.80 30.57
CA ASN A 163 -6.37 -5.89 31.48
C ASN A 163 -7.65 -5.26 30.92
N GLY A 164 -8.41 -6.00 30.11
CA GLY A 164 -9.68 -5.54 29.50
C GLY A 164 -9.55 -4.72 28.23
#